data_AF-A0A7C3TZV5-F1
#
_entry.id   AF-A0A7C3TZV5-F1
#
_cell.length_a   1.000
_cell.length_b   1.000
_cell.length_c   1.000
_cell.angle_alpha   90.00
_cell.angle_beta   90.00
_cell.angle_gamma   90.00
#
_symmetry.space_group_name_H-M   'P 1'
#
loop_
_entity.id
_entity.type
_entity.pdbx_description
1 polymer ?
#
loop_
_entity_poly.entity_id
_entity_poly.type
_entity_poly.pdbx_seq_one_letter_code
_entity_poly.pdbx_strand_id
1 'polypeptide(L)'
;MTCEERGERPLPKALPPLFIGETVSRIFAPIYVREGTIFDGLEEKPIGRGEGEALQTMLRLGEQGRDVRSIRFLPMPCPYCGADLHGEKDTWVLVCRNCDRVYEQEGEGLTSIEFGVWPTDGEDPYYFLPFWRIPVPPEVPLFRARPHPSPVRPGPNSIPAPKGDPERHLWLPAFKLSPSLFLIVSRAVTTRRPTGYRLEKTLPKGRYYPVNLPWQEAAQGALVLLAELQKGEIPSWEEVYPQRRRPLALLVFIPFRLQRTELVQEMLSLDVSRFALHFGRFI
;
A
#
# COMPACT_ATOMS: atom_id res chain seq x y z
N MET A 1 -6.51 -4.61 -32.36
CA MET A 1 -5.08 -4.32 -32.10
C MET A 1 -4.71 -4.94 -30.77
N THR A 2 -3.78 -5.88 -30.82
CA THR A 2 -3.37 -6.81 -29.77
C THR A 2 -2.71 -6.08 -28.59
N CYS A 3 -2.95 -6.60 -27.39
CA CYS A 3 -2.73 -5.98 -26.08
C CYS A 3 -1.54 -6.61 -25.34
N GLU A 4 -0.48 -6.96 -26.06
CA GLU A 4 0.76 -7.50 -25.51
C GLU A 4 1.82 -6.40 -25.55
N GLU A 5 2.64 -6.30 -24.50
CA GLU A 5 3.59 -5.21 -24.17
C GLU A 5 3.02 -4.08 -23.28
N ARG A 6 2.68 -4.40 -22.02
CA ARG A 6 2.57 -3.38 -20.95
C ARG A 6 3.69 -3.55 -19.92
N GLY A 7 4.74 -2.75 -20.11
CA GLY A 7 5.53 -2.06 -19.09
C GLY A 7 5.89 -2.85 -17.84
N GLU A 8 6.99 -3.59 -17.91
CA GLU A 8 7.68 -4.19 -16.77
C GLU A 8 8.19 -3.09 -15.82
N ARG A 9 7.87 -3.18 -14.52
CA ARG A 9 8.23 -2.16 -13.52
C ARG A 9 9.38 -2.64 -12.61
N PRO A 10 10.58 -2.01 -12.68
CA PRO A 10 11.65 -2.28 -11.74
C PRO A 10 11.35 -1.67 -10.37
N LEU A 11 11.60 -2.43 -9.29
CA LEU A 11 11.55 -1.89 -7.92
C LEU A 11 12.71 -0.93 -7.66
N PRO A 12 12.57 0.05 -6.74
CA PRO A 12 13.71 0.77 -6.19
C PRO A 12 14.74 -0.21 -5.60
N LYS A 13 16.03 0.14 -5.68
CA LYS A 13 17.19 -0.74 -5.40
C LYS A 13 17.23 -1.37 -3.99
N ALA A 14 16.42 -0.88 -3.04
CA ALA A 14 16.18 -1.47 -1.74
C ALA A 14 14.82 -0.99 -1.21
N LEU A 15 14.09 -1.83 -0.47
CA LEU A 15 12.99 -1.35 0.35
C LEU A 15 13.57 -0.51 1.51
N PRO A 16 12.95 0.64 1.85
CA PRO A 16 13.35 1.41 3.03
C PRO A 16 13.14 0.59 4.32
N PRO A 17 13.67 1.05 5.47
CA PRO A 17 13.40 0.41 6.76
C PRO A 17 11.90 0.26 6.99
N LEU A 18 11.52 -0.77 7.76
CA LEU A 18 10.13 -1.15 7.98
C LEU A 18 9.37 -0.07 8.78
N PHE A 19 8.66 0.81 8.08
CA PHE A 19 7.85 1.88 8.64
C PHE A 19 6.43 1.75 8.08
N ILE A 20 5.52 1.11 8.81
CA ILE A 20 4.14 0.85 8.33
C ILE A 20 3.23 1.92 8.92
N GLY A 21 2.80 2.88 8.09
CA GLY A 21 1.91 3.94 8.54
C GLY A 21 2.52 4.84 9.61
N GLU A 22 3.85 4.92 9.69
CA GLU A 22 4.58 5.78 10.62
C GLU A 22 5.06 7.05 9.91
N THR A 23 5.01 8.19 10.61
CA THR A 23 5.54 9.46 10.11
C THR A 23 7.05 9.56 10.36
N VAL A 24 7.85 9.43 9.30
CA VAL A 24 9.29 9.75 9.36
C VAL A 24 9.45 11.27 9.23
N SER A 25 9.72 11.93 10.36
CA SER A 25 10.01 13.36 10.39
C SER A 25 11.48 13.61 10.12
N ARG A 26 11.79 14.30 9.03
CA ARG A 26 13.13 14.87 8.81
C ARG A 26 13.11 16.31 9.30
N ILE A 27 13.72 16.54 10.46
CA ILE A 27 13.89 17.90 11.01
C ILE A 27 15.04 18.56 10.25
N PHE A 28 14.72 19.55 9.45
CA PHE A 28 15.73 20.39 8.79
C PHE A 28 16.12 21.51 9.74
N ALA A 29 17.39 21.56 10.14
CA ALA A 29 17.94 22.74 10.78
C ALA A 29 18.12 23.82 9.71
N PRO A 30 17.45 24.98 9.81
CA PRO A 30 17.64 26.07 8.87
C PRO A 30 19.02 26.67 9.13
N ILE A 31 20.01 26.30 8.34
CA ILE A 31 21.38 26.81 8.43
C ILE A 31 21.82 27.33 7.07
N TYR A 32 22.61 28.40 7.06
CA TYR A 32 23.20 28.93 5.83
C TYR A 32 24.67 29.28 6.04
N VAL A 33 25.39 29.38 4.92
CA VAL A 33 26.82 29.74 4.92
C VAL A 33 26.97 31.12 4.31
N ARG A 34 27.66 32.01 5.02
CA ARG A 34 28.11 33.31 4.49
C ARG A 34 29.59 33.47 4.79
N GLU A 35 30.40 33.70 3.76
CA GLU A 35 31.84 33.95 3.91
C GLU A 35 32.59 32.85 4.69
N GLY A 36 32.16 31.59 4.56
CA GLY A 36 32.76 30.45 5.27
C GLY A 36 32.33 30.28 6.72
N THR A 37 31.47 31.18 7.24
CA THR A 37 30.84 31.03 8.55
C THR A 37 29.44 30.43 8.39
N ILE A 38 29.13 29.45 9.24
CA ILE A 38 27.81 28.81 9.34
C ILE A 38 26.97 29.64 10.30
N PHE A 39 25.76 29.97 9.88
CA PHE A 39 24.77 30.71 10.65
C PHE A 39 23.54 29.86 10.93
N ASP A 40 22.94 30.09 12.09
CA ASP A 40 21.56 29.71 12.36
C ASP A 40 20.64 30.61 11.54
N GLY A 41 19.78 30.02 10.71
CA GLY A 41 18.85 30.70 9.82
C GLY A 41 17.61 31.28 10.50
N LEU A 42 17.34 30.93 11.76
CA LEU A 42 16.26 31.50 12.57
C LEU A 42 16.75 32.68 13.40
N GLU A 43 17.89 32.52 14.07
CA GLU A 43 18.42 33.55 14.96
C GLU A 43 19.42 34.50 14.28
N GLU A 44 19.84 34.19 13.05
CA GLU A 44 20.92 34.87 12.31
C GLU A 44 22.25 34.94 13.08
N LYS A 45 22.46 34.02 14.03
CA LYS A 45 23.66 33.98 14.86
C LYS A 45 24.73 33.08 14.24
N PRO A 46 26.02 33.46 14.34
CA PRO A 46 27.10 32.59 13.91
C PRO A 46 27.16 31.36 14.84
N ILE A 47 27.09 30.17 14.25
CA ILE A 47 27.27 28.89 14.96
C ILE A 47 28.77 28.57 15.03
N GLY A 48 29.51 28.85 13.94
CA GLY A 48 30.95 28.60 13.86
C GLY A 48 31.48 28.75 12.44
N ARG A 49 32.81 28.61 12.27
CA ARG A 49 33.40 28.50 10.93
C ARG A 49 33.18 27.10 10.38
N GLY A 50 32.68 27.03 9.15
CA GLY A 50 32.63 25.78 8.41
C GLY A 50 33.99 25.52 7.79
N GLU A 51 34.51 24.31 7.95
CA GLU A 51 35.76 23.89 7.33
C GLU A 51 35.61 22.47 6.76
N GLY A 52 36.46 22.14 5.79
CA GLY A 52 36.56 20.78 5.24
C GLY A 52 35.40 20.33 4.34
N GLU A 53 35.33 19.01 4.15
CA GLU A 53 34.43 18.35 3.21
C GLU A 53 32.93 18.54 3.54
N ALA A 54 32.61 18.67 4.84
CA ALA A 54 31.24 18.90 5.30
C ALA A 54 30.69 20.25 4.79
N LEU A 55 31.50 21.31 4.85
CA LEU A 55 31.11 22.63 4.32
C LEU A 55 30.92 22.59 2.80
N GLN A 56 31.84 21.93 2.09
CA GLN A 56 31.76 21.77 0.64
C GLN A 56 30.54 20.94 0.22
N THR A 57 30.11 19.99 1.06
CA THR A 57 28.89 19.20 0.83
C THR A 57 27.65 20.06 1.06
N MET A 58 27.59 20.86 2.12
CA MET A 58 26.50 21.82 2.37
C MET A 58 26.34 22.85 1.25
N LEU A 59 27.44 23.44 0.78
CA LEU A 59 27.41 24.42 -0.32
C LEU A 59 26.87 23.81 -1.61
N ARG A 60 27.33 22.60 -1.97
CA ARG A 60 26.83 21.85 -3.13
C ARG A 60 25.34 21.51 -3.01
N LEU A 61 24.89 21.06 -1.83
CA LEU A 61 23.48 20.78 -1.57
C LEU A 61 22.62 22.07 -1.65
N GLY A 62 23.14 23.20 -1.16
CA GLY A 62 22.48 24.50 -1.26
C GLY A 62 22.33 25.00 -2.70
N GLU A 63 23.32 24.75 -3.56
CA GLU A 63 23.25 25.06 -4.99
C GLU A 63 22.24 24.17 -5.73
N GLN A 64 22.21 22.87 -5.41
CA GLN A 64 21.20 21.94 -5.93
C GLN A 64 19.78 22.27 -5.45
N GLY A 65 19.66 22.77 -4.21
CA GLY A 65 18.38 23.17 -3.62
C GLY A 65 17.81 24.48 -4.16
N ARG A 66 18.54 25.26 -4.97
CA ARG A 66 18.00 26.48 -5.60
C ARG A 66 17.02 26.19 -6.73
N ASP A 67 16.94 24.95 -7.20
CA ASP A 67 15.99 24.53 -8.23
C ASP A 67 14.63 24.09 -7.63
N VAL A 68 14.11 24.83 -6.65
CA VAL A 68 12.73 24.68 -6.10
C VAL A 68 11.67 25.14 -7.13
N ARG A 69 12.04 25.28 -8.41
CA ARG A 69 11.30 26.04 -9.42
C ARG A 69 10.18 25.30 -10.13
N SER A 70 9.71 24.16 -9.64
CA SER A 70 8.40 23.70 -10.10
C SER A 70 7.65 22.91 -9.04
N ILE A 71 6.83 23.61 -8.26
CA ILE A 71 5.58 23.01 -7.81
C ILE A 71 4.81 22.69 -9.10
N ARG A 72 4.85 21.43 -9.51
CA ARG A 72 4.14 20.97 -10.71
C ARG A 72 2.74 20.58 -10.30
N PHE A 73 1.76 21.21 -10.92
CA PHE A 73 0.37 20.84 -10.76
C PHE A 73 0.09 19.65 -11.67
N LEU A 74 -0.31 18.52 -11.08
CA LEU A 74 -0.81 17.41 -11.85
C LEU A 74 -2.25 17.72 -12.25
N PRO A 75 -2.57 17.87 -13.55
CA PRO A 75 -3.95 18.06 -13.96
C PRO A 75 -4.75 16.82 -13.58
N MET A 76 -5.93 17.04 -13.00
CA MET A 76 -6.81 15.98 -12.51
C MET A 76 -7.93 15.52 -13.47
N PRO A 77 -7.92 15.75 -14.80
CA PRO A 77 -8.87 15.09 -15.67
C PRO A 77 -8.45 13.64 -15.91
N CYS A 78 -9.43 12.75 -16.07
CA CYS A 78 -9.21 11.35 -16.39
C CYS A 78 -8.54 11.24 -17.77
N PRO A 79 -7.35 10.60 -17.88
CA PRO A 79 -6.66 10.42 -19.16
C PRO A 79 -7.45 9.65 -20.22
N TYR A 80 -8.49 8.91 -19.81
CA TYR A 80 -9.30 8.10 -20.72
C TYR A 80 -10.55 8.82 -21.23
N CYS A 81 -11.29 9.52 -20.36
CA CYS A 81 -12.59 10.11 -20.72
C CYS A 81 -12.71 11.62 -20.51
N GLY A 82 -11.68 12.28 -19.96
CA GLY A 82 -11.65 13.72 -19.73
C GLY A 82 -12.45 14.23 -18.53
N ALA A 83 -13.27 13.40 -17.88
CA ALA A 83 -14.00 13.78 -16.67
C ALA A 83 -13.08 13.94 -15.45
N ASP A 84 -13.51 14.69 -14.44
CA ASP A 84 -12.71 14.94 -13.24
C ASP A 84 -12.41 13.66 -12.44
N LEU A 85 -11.16 13.51 -12.04
CA LEU A 85 -10.72 12.50 -11.09
C LEU A 85 -11.04 12.94 -9.66
N HIS A 86 -11.53 11.99 -8.87
CA HIS A 86 -11.96 12.22 -7.49
C HIS A 86 -10.98 11.55 -6.51
N GLY A 87 -10.66 12.26 -5.42
CA GLY A 87 -9.78 11.79 -4.35
C GLY A 87 -9.75 12.77 -3.18
N GLU A 88 -9.48 12.29 -1.97
CA GLU A 88 -9.25 13.15 -0.81
C GLU A 88 -7.79 13.64 -0.76
N LYS A 89 -7.50 14.66 0.05
CA LYS A 89 -6.18 15.32 0.11
C LYS A 89 -5.01 14.39 0.44
N ASP A 90 -5.27 13.31 1.17
CA ASP A 90 -4.28 12.32 1.60
C ASP A 90 -4.32 11.03 0.78
N THR A 91 -5.03 11.01 -0.36
CA THR A 91 -5.11 9.80 -1.18
C THR A 91 -3.97 9.69 -2.18
N TRP A 92 -3.45 8.47 -2.31
CA TRP A 92 -2.50 8.06 -3.34
C TRP A 92 -3.16 7.57 -4.62
N VAL A 93 -4.48 7.37 -4.60
CA VAL A 93 -5.24 6.77 -5.69
C VAL A 93 -6.45 7.63 -6.02
N LEU A 94 -6.59 7.92 -7.31
CA LEU A 94 -7.64 8.75 -7.86
C LEU A 94 -8.64 7.92 -8.65
N VAL A 95 -9.90 8.29 -8.55
CA VAL A 95 -11.01 7.50 -9.08
C VAL A 95 -11.82 8.32 -10.07
N CYS A 96 -12.04 7.78 -11.26
CA CYS A 96 -12.94 8.37 -12.25
C CYS A 96 -14.34 7.75 -12.13
N ARG A 97 -15.32 8.50 -11.63
CA ARG A 97 -16.72 8.04 -11.50
C ARG A 97 -17.49 7.92 -12.83
N ASN A 98 -16.94 8.46 -13.92
CA ASN A 98 -17.56 8.40 -15.24
C ASN A 98 -17.25 7.11 -16.02
N CYS A 99 -16.02 6.59 -15.89
CA CYS A 99 -15.56 5.40 -16.64
C CYS A 99 -15.04 4.28 -15.73
N ASP A 100 -15.25 4.43 -14.42
CA ASP A 100 -14.83 3.52 -13.36
C ASP A 100 -13.34 3.16 -13.35
N ARG A 101 -12.47 4.02 -13.91
CA ARG A 101 -11.03 3.79 -13.89
C ARG A 101 -10.38 4.36 -12.64
N VAL A 102 -9.31 3.71 -12.24
CA VAL A 102 -8.54 4.04 -11.04
C VAL A 102 -7.09 4.31 -11.43
N TYR A 103 -6.51 5.38 -10.89
CA TYR A 103 -5.17 5.87 -11.23
C TYR A 103 -4.33 6.07 -9.98
N GLU A 104 -3.07 5.68 -10.02
CA GLU A 104 -2.05 6.03 -9.02
C GLU A 104 -1.10 7.09 -9.61
N GLN A 105 -0.54 7.95 -8.76
CA GLN A 105 0.54 8.83 -9.19
C GLN A 105 1.84 8.05 -9.29
N GLU A 106 2.50 8.11 -10.44
CA GLU A 106 3.81 7.50 -10.67
C GLU A 106 4.72 8.53 -11.35
N GLY A 107 5.76 8.96 -10.63
CA GLY A 107 6.62 10.06 -11.08
C GLY A 107 5.83 11.35 -11.31
N GLU A 108 5.84 11.83 -12.55
CA GLU A 108 5.16 13.05 -12.98
C GLU A 108 3.77 12.81 -13.58
N GLY A 109 3.30 11.56 -13.65
CA GLY A 109 2.08 11.19 -14.38
C GLY A 109 1.10 10.33 -13.58
N LEU A 110 -0.01 10.00 -14.25
CA LEU A 110 -1.05 9.11 -13.74
C LEU A 110 -1.00 7.76 -14.45
N THR A 111 -0.82 6.69 -13.68
CA THR A 111 -0.81 5.32 -14.18
C THR A 111 -2.11 4.63 -13.81
N SER A 112 -2.79 4.02 -14.77
CA SER A 112 -3.99 3.22 -14.51
C SER A 112 -3.62 1.96 -13.72
N ILE A 113 -4.36 1.68 -12.65
CA ILE A 113 -4.23 0.45 -11.87
C ILE A 113 -5.46 -0.44 -12.00
N GLU A 114 -5.26 -1.74 -11.91
CA GLU A 114 -6.37 -2.68 -11.82
C GLU A 114 -7.01 -2.58 -10.44
N PHE A 115 -8.33 -2.66 -10.40
CA PHE A 115 -9.08 -2.71 -9.17
C PHE A 115 -10.21 -3.73 -9.24
N GLY A 116 -10.78 -4.05 -8.08
CA GLY A 116 -12.00 -4.82 -7.97
C GLY A 116 -12.86 -4.33 -6.81
N VAL A 117 -14.14 -4.69 -6.84
CA VAL A 117 -15.08 -4.44 -5.75
C VAL A 117 -15.68 -5.77 -5.32
N TRP A 118 -15.76 -6.01 -4.02
CA TRP A 118 -16.51 -7.16 -3.49
C TRP A 118 -18.00 -6.97 -3.77
N PRO A 119 -18.70 -8.05 -4.15
CA PRO A 119 -20.12 -7.96 -4.43
C PRO A 119 -20.89 -7.50 -3.18
N THR A 120 -21.92 -6.70 -3.41
CA THR A 120 -22.86 -6.24 -2.39
C THR A 120 -24.17 -7.01 -2.50
N ASP A 121 -24.83 -7.26 -1.37
CA ASP A 121 -26.07 -8.05 -1.27
C ASP A 121 -27.36 -7.22 -1.34
N GLY A 122 -27.29 -5.89 -1.49
CA GLY A 122 -28.48 -5.04 -1.56
C GLY A 122 -28.21 -3.54 -1.65
N GLU A 123 -29.17 -2.73 -1.17
CA GLU A 123 -29.19 -1.25 -1.26
C GLU A 123 -28.70 -0.53 0.01
N ASP A 124 -28.16 -1.26 0.99
CA ASP A 124 -27.67 -0.64 2.23
C ASP A 124 -26.58 0.40 1.93
N PRO A 125 -26.47 1.47 2.75
CA PRO A 125 -25.38 2.42 2.62
C PRO A 125 -24.05 1.74 3.00
N TYR A 126 -23.37 1.18 2.00
CA TYR A 126 -22.04 0.59 2.19
C TYR A 126 -20.96 1.66 2.31
N TYR A 127 -20.00 1.34 3.16
CA TYR A 127 -18.74 2.05 3.29
C TYR A 127 -17.62 1.14 2.77
N PHE A 128 -17.03 1.52 1.65
CA PHE A 128 -16.02 0.73 0.96
C PHE A 128 -14.63 1.04 1.53
N LEU A 129 -14.01 0.04 2.16
CA LEU A 129 -12.64 0.13 2.64
C LEU A 129 -11.69 -0.50 1.62
N PRO A 130 -10.59 0.18 1.23
CA PRO A 130 -9.69 -0.31 0.21
C PRO A 130 -8.62 -1.24 0.80
N PHE A 131 -8.30 -2.31 0.06
CA PHE A 131 -7.28 -3.29 0.43
C PHE A 131 -6.36 -3.59 -0.75
N TRP A 132 -5.07 -3.71 -0.49
CA TRP A 132 -4.12 -4.27 -1.44
C TRP A 132 -4.17 -5.79 -1.38
N ARG A 133 -4.46 -6.41 -2.52
CA ARG A 133 -4.37 -7.86 -2.72
C ARG A 133 -3.05 -8.20 -3.41
N ILE A 134 -2.15 -8.82 -2.66
CA ILE A 134 -0.77 -9.11 -3.08
C ILE A 134 -0.62 -10.60 -3.36
N PRO A 135 -0.29 -11.03 -4.58
CA PRO A 135 -0.07 -12.44 -4.86
C PRO A 135 1.22 -12.93 -4.20
N VAL A 136 1.16 -14.10 -3.57
CA VAL A 136 2.30 -14.77 -2.95
C VAL A 136 2.81 -15.86 -3.91
N PRO A 137 4.12 -15.90 -4.21
CA PRO A 137 4.68 -16.89 -5.10
C PRO A 137 4.45 -18.33 -4.60
N PRO A 138 4.28 -19.31 -5.50
CA PRO A 138 3.94 -20.67 -5.13
C PRO A 138 5.00 -21.37 -4.27
N GLU A 139 6.25 -20.92 -4.33
CA GLU A 139 7.39 -21.41 -3.56
C GLU A 139 7.34 -20.96 -2.09
N VAL A 140 6.62 -19.88 -1.78
CA VAL A 140 6.62 -19.25 -0.45
C VAL A 140 5.41 -19.72 0.36
N PRO A 141 5.59 -20.53 1.43
CA PRO A 141 4.46 -21.07 2.19
C PRO A 141 3.67 -19.94 2.87
N LEU A 142 2.36 -19.86 2.68
CA LEU A 142 1.55 -18.79 3.29
C LEU A 142 1.35 -18.99 4.80
N PHE A 143 1.29 -20.25 5.23
CA PHE A 143 1.10 -20.64 6.62
C PHE A 143 2.20 -21.58 7.03
N ARG A 144 2.52 -21.62 8.33
CA ARG A 144 3.39 -22.65 8.87
C ARG A 144 2.81 -24.03 8.56
N ALA A 145 3.57 -24.87 7.86
CA ALA A 145 3.25 -26.27 7.75
C ALA A 145 3.16 -26.85 9.17
N ARG A 146 1.97 -27.27 9.61
CA ARG A 146 1.90 -28.15 10.76
C ARG A 146 2.56 -29.46 10.31
N PRO A 147 3.53 -30.03 11.05
CA PRO A 147 3.93 -31.39 10.78
C PRO A 147 2.67 -32.24 10.91
N HIS A 148 2.17 -32.80 9.80
CA HIS A 148 1.14 -33.82 9.87
C HIS A 148 1.78 -35.03 10.54
N PRO A 149 1.31 -35.48 11.72
CA PRO A 149 1.74 -36.75 12.26
C PRO A 149 0.95 -37.83 11.50
N SER A 150 1.35 -38.13 10.26
CA SER A 150 0.94 -39.38 9.65
C SER A 150 1.91 -39.79 8.53
N PRO A 151 2.63 -40.91 8.68
CA PRO A 151 3.33 -41.55 7.59
C PRO A 151 2.30 -42.36 6.78
N VAL A 152 1.30 -41.70 6.19
CA VAL A 152 0.40 -42.37 5.25
C VAL A 152 0.98 -42.17 3.87
N ARG A 153 1.59 -43.24 3.34
CA ARG A 153 1.92 -43.35 1.91
C ARG A 153 0.66 -43.01 1.11
N PRO A 154 0.71 -42.08 0.14
CA PRO A 154 -0.43 -41.83 -0.72
C PRO A 154 -0.77 -43.11 -1.48
N GLY A 155 -1.97 -43.64 -1.26
CA GLY A 155 -2.49 -44.78 -2.01
C GLY A 155 -2.81 -44.39 -3.46
N PRO A 156 -3.07 -45.36 -4.34
CA PRO A 156 -3.39 -45.12 -5.76
C PRO A 156 -4.66 -44.27 -5.99
N ASN A 157 -5.50 -44.10 -4.96
CA ASN A 157 -6.67 -43.21 -4.95
C ASN A 157 -6.46 -41.93 -4.14
N SER A 158 -5.20 -41.52 -3.90
CA SER A 158 -4.93 -40.21 -3.32
C SER A 158 -5.46 -39.13 -4.25
N ILE A 159 -6.45 -38.38 -3.75
CA ILE A 159 -6.97 -37.18 -4.41
C ILE A 159 -5.75 -36.28 -4.65
N PRO A 160 -5.43 -35.90 -5.89
CA PRO A 160 -4.34 -34.97 -6.16
C PRO A 160 -4.58 -33.74 -5.29
N ALA A 161 -3.54 -33.26 -4.59
CA ALA A 161 -3.58 -31.94 -3.98
C ALA A 161 -4.08 -30.97 -5.06
N PRO A 162 -5.10 -30.13 -4.78
CA PRO A 162 -5.74 -29.32 -5.80
C PRO A 162 -4.67 -28.55 -6.58
N LYS A 163 -4.58 -28.83 -7.89
CA LYS A 163 -3.70 -28.11 -8.82
C LYS A 163 -4.06 -26.64 -8.75
N GLY A 164 -3.12 -25.82 -8.27
CA GLY A 164 -3.21 -24.38 -8.21
C GLY A 164 -4.31 -23.91 -7.27
N ASP A 165 -3.96 -23.64 -6.02
CA ASP A 165 -4.79 -22.78 -5.20
C ASP A 165 -4.79 -21.37 -5.84
N PRO A 166 -5.91 -20.87 -6.40
CA PRO A 166 -5.97 -19.50 -6.91
C PRO A 166 -5.92 -18.46 -5.77
N GLU A 167 -5.84 -18.88 -4.50
CA GLU A 167 -6.15 -18.07 -3.32
C GLU A 167 -4.92 -17.64 -2.49
N ARG A 168 -3.70 -17.79 -3.02
CA ARG A 168 -2.45 -17.39 -2.34
C ARG A 168 -2.18 -15.89 -2.42
N HIS A 169 -3.01 -15.10 -1.75
CA HIS A 169 -2.86 -13.65 -1.69
C HIS A 169 -2.82 -13.16 -0.24
N LEU A 170 -1.91 -12.24 0.06
CA LEU A 170 -1.93 -11.43 1.27
C LEU A 170 -2.84 -10.22 1.04
N TRP A 171 -3.65 -9.90 2.04
CA TRP A 171 -4.57 -8.76 2.00
C TRP A 171 -4.17 -7.77 3.07
N LEU A 172 -3.90 -6.54 2.65
CA LEU A 172 -3.45 -5.48 3.54
C LEU A 172 -4.35 -4.27 3.36
N PRO A 173 -4.74 -3.56 4.42
CA PRO A 173 -5.36 -2.25 4.32
C PRO A 173 -4.56 -1.34 3.37
N ALA A 174 -5.25 -0.74 2.41
CA ALA A 174 -4.69 0.35 1.60
C ALA A 174 -4.88 1.72 2.29
N PHE A 175 -5.08 1.67 3.61
CA PHE A 175 -5.32 2.81 4.46
C PHE A 175 -4.58 2.66 5.79
N LYS A 176 -4.27 3.80 6.40
CA LYS A 176 -3.54 3.86 7.66
C LYS A 176 -4.39 3.43 8.85
N LEU A 177 -3.78 2.63 9.71
CA LEU A 177 -4.30 2.13 10.99
C LEU A 177 -3.14 2.07 11.98
N SER A 178 -3.42 1.92 13.28
CA SER A 178 -2.37 1.58 14.23
C SER A 178 -1.72 0.24 13.85
N PRO A 179 -0.41 0.03 14.08
CA PRO A 179 0.29 -1.18 13.63
C PRO A 179 -0.38 -2.49 14.07
N SER A 180 -0.84 -2.56 15.33
CA SER A 180 -1.54 -3.75 15.84
C SER A 180 -2.86 -4.01 15.10
N LEU A 181 -3.66 -2.97 14.86
CA LEU A 181 -4.94 -3.10 14.17
C LEU A 181 -4.73 -3.41 12.68
N PHE A 182 -3.70 -2.82 12.05
CA PHE A 182 -3.30 -3.13 10.69
C PHE A 182 -3.05 -4.63 10.52
N LEU A 183 -2.27 -5.25 11.40
CA LEU A 183 -1.98 -6.70 11.34
C LEU A 183 -3.22 -7.55 11.62
N ILE A 184 -4.03 -7.19 12.64
CA ILE A 184 -5.29 -7.90 12.96
C ILE A 184 -6.23 -7.92 11.76
N VAL A 185 -6.47 -6.76 11.16
CA VAL A 185 -7.32 -6.60 9.97
C VAL A 185 -6.74 -7.38 8.80
N SER A 186 -5.44 -7.22 8.51
CA SER A 186 -4.78 -7.90 7.40
C SER A 186 -4.86 -9.42 7.53
N ARG A 187 -4.66 -9.95 8.74
CA ARG A 187 -4.80 -11.38 9.04
C ARG A 187 -6.23 -11.85 8.88
N ALA A 188 -7.22 -11.14 9.44
CA ALA A 188 -8.62 -11.51 9.32
C ALA A 188 -9.05 -11.58 7.84
N VAL A 189 -8.73 -10.54 7.07
CA VAL A 189 -9.02 -10.49 5.64
C VAL A 189 -8.20 -11.50 4.86
N THR A 190 -6.98 -11.86 5.26
CA THR A 190 -6.21 -12.88 4.52
C THR A 190 -6.76 -14.29 4.75
N THR A 191 -7.18 -14.60 5.99
CA THR A 191 -7.48 -15.96 6.45
C THR A 191 -8.95 -16.37 6.41
N ARG A 192 -9.88 -15.42 6.48
CA ARG A 192 -11.33 -15.70 6.61
C ARG A 192 -12.11 -15.40 5.33
N ARG A 193 -11.44 -15.27 4.19
CA ARG A 193 -12.09 -14.87 2.93
C ARG A 193 -13.10 -15.94 2.50
N PRO A 194 -14.29 -15.53 2.06
CA PRO A 194 -15.17 -16.45 1.36
C PRO A 194 -14.50 -16.88 0.04
N THR A 195 -14.68 -18.13 -0.35
CA THR A 195 -14.21 -18.63 -1.65
C THR A 195 -15.33 -18.49 -2.68
N GLY A 196 -14.99 -18.42 -3.97
CA GLY A 196 -15.98 -18.49 -5.07
C GLY A 196 -16.74 -17.20 -5.43
N TYR A 197 -16.38 -16.03 -4.90
CA TYR A 197 -16.94 -14.75 -5.37
C TYR A 197 -16.14 -14.18 -6.56
N ARG A 198 -16.81 -13.39 -7.41
CA ARG A 198 -16.18 -12.63 -8.50
C ARG A 198 -16.10 -11.16 -8.12
N LEU A 199 -14.93 -10.55 -8.32
CA LEU A 199 -14.75 -9.11 -8.17
C LEU A 199 -15.44 -8.36 -9.31
N GLU A 200 -16.23 -7.37 -8.95
CA GLU A 200 -16.81 -6.42 -9.88
C GLU A 200 -15.76 -5.39 -10.32
N LYS A 201 -15.88 -4.91 -11.56
CA LYS A 201 -14.99 -3.88 -12.14
C LYS A 201 -15.67 -2.52 -12.28
N THR A 202 -16.80 -2.35 -11.61
CA THR A 202 -17.61 -1.14 -11.59
C THR A 202 -17.58 -0.57 -10.19
N LEU A 203 -17.64 0.75 -10.06
CA LEU A 203 -17.63 1.41 -8.76
C LEU A 203 -19.07 1.74 -8.37
N PRO A 204 -19.72 0.93 -7.52
CA PRO A 204 -21.06 1.23 -7.06
C PRO A 204 -21.15 2.59 -6.36
N LYS A 205 -22.38 3.11 -6.30
CA LYS A 205 -22.65 4.30 -5.49
C LYS A 205 -22.44 3.96 -4.02
N GLY A 206 -21.71 4.81 -3.30
CA GLY A 206 -21.42 4.60 -1.90
C GLY A 206 -20.29 5.50 -1.41
N ARG A 207 -19.92 5.35 -0.14
CA ARG A 207 -18.80 6.08 0.45
C ARG A 207 -17.55 5.22 0.36
N TYR A 208 -16.46 5.81 -0.10
CA TYR A 208 -15.19 5.12 -0.26
C TYR A 208 -14.18 5.78 0.66
N TYR A 209 -13.48 4.97 1.45
CA TYR A 209 -12.36 5.47 2.22
C TYR A 209 -11.18 5.75 1.29
N PRO A 210 -10.44 6.86 1.50
CA PRO A 210 -9.28 7.16 0.66
C PRO A 210 -8.22 6.08 0.78
N VAL A 211 -7.51 5.84 -0.32
CA VAL A 211 -6.31 5.01 -0.31
C VAL A 211 -5.16 5.89 0.19
N ASN A 212 -4.91 5.91 1.49
CA ASN A 212 -3.88 6.76 2.10
C ASN A 212 -2.66 5.97 2.60
N LEU A 213 -2.58 4.68 2.27
CA LEU A 213 -1.38 3.84 2.43
C LEU A 213 -0.98 3.26 1.06
N PRO A 214 0.15 3.71 0.48
CA PRO A 214 0.57 3.35 -0.87
C PRO A 214 1.06 1.89 -0.94
N TRP A 215 1.19 1.39 -2.17
CA TRP A 215 1.63 0.03 -2.47
C TRP A 215 2.92 -0.38 -1.72
N GLN A 216 3.91 0.52 -1.68
CA GLN A 216 5.24 0.25 -1.13
C GLN A 216 5.19 -0.03 0.38
N GLU A 217 4.37 0.72 1.12
CA GLU A 217 4.14 0.48 2.55
C GLU A 217 3.36 -0.81 2.78
N ALA A 218 2.36 -1.09 1.92
CA ALA A 218 1.62 -2.34 2.00
C ALA A 218 2.52 -3.56 1.71
N ALA A 219 3.47 -3.43 0.78
CA ALA A 219 4.45 -4.46 0.47
C ALA A 219 5.36 -4.76 1.67
N GLN A 220 5.78 -3.74 2.42
CA GLN A 220 6.48 -3.92 3.69
C GLN A 220 5.63 -4.65 4.72
N GLY A 221 4.36 -4.25 4.89
CA GLY A 221 3.40 -4.94 5.77
C GLY A 221 3.16 -6.40 5.39
N ALA A 222 3.26 -6.73 4.10
CA ALA A 222 3.08 -8.10 3.60
C ALA A 222 4.13 -9.05 4.16
N LEU A 223 5.38 -8.60 4.28
CA LEU A 223 6.47 -9.39 4.86
C LEU A 223 6.24 -9.67 6.34
N VAL A 224 5.77 -8.65 7.08
CA VAL A 224 5.41 -8.79 8.50
C VAL A 224 4.26 -9.77 8.69
N LEU A 225 3.20 -9.61 7.90
CA LEU A 225 2.06 -10.52 7.95
C LEU A 225 2.47 -11.96 7.61
N LEU A 226 3.33 -12.14 6.60
CA LEU A 226 3.83 -13.46 6.23
C LEU A 226 4.60 -14.11 7.39
N ALA A 227 5.48 -13.36 8.05
CA ALA A 227 6.21 -13.83 9.22
C ALA A 227 5.26 -14.20 10.37
N GLU A 228 4.22 -13.40 10.60
CA GLU A 228 3.20 -13.66 11.62
C GLU A 228 2.42 -14.96 11.32
N LEU A 229 2.01 -15.17 10.07
CA LEU A 229 1.28 -16.36 9.63
C LEU A 229 2.15 -17.62 9.67
N GLN A 230 3.45 -17.48 9.42
CA GLN A 230 4.43 -18.57 9.50
C GLN A 230 4.97 -18.81 10.92
N LYS A 231 4.76 -17.87 11.85
CA LYS A 231 5.42 -17.84 13.16
C LYS A 231 6.94 -17.96 13.01
N GLY A 232 7.52 -17.14 12.12
CA GLY A 232 8.93 -17.13 11.76
C GLY A 232 9.53 -15.72 11.79
N GLU A 233 10.74 -15.60 11.30
CA GLU A 233 11.41 -14.31 11.10
C GLU A 233 10.81 -13.56 9.90
N ILE A 234 10.98 -12.24 9.87
CA ILE A 234 10.53 -11.40 8.75
C ILE A 234 11.46 -11.66 7.56
N PRO A 235 10.95 -12.23 6.45
CA PRO A 235 11.79 -12.50 5.29
C PRO A 235 12.15 -11.19 4.57
N SER A 236 13.24 -11.21 3.81
CA SER A 236 13.54 -10.09 2.90
C SER A 236 12.60 -10.10 1.70
N TRP A 237 12.43 -8.94 1.06
CA TRP A 237 11.59 -8.87 -0.14
C TRP A 237 12.17 -9.68 -1.29
N GLU A 238 13.49 -9.71 -1.43
CA GLU A 238 14.19 -10.49 -2.45
C GLU A 238 14.04 -12.01 -2.24
N GLU A 239 13.93 -12.47 -0.99
CA GLU A 239 13.62 -13.87 -0.69
C GLU A 239 12.22 -14.25 -1.18
N VAL A 240 11.24 -13.36 -1.00
CA VAL A 240 9.85 -13.63 -1.38
C VAL A 240 9.62 -13.37 -2.87
N TYR A 241 10.20 -12.30 -3.42
CA TYR A 241 10.00 -11.82 -4.80
C TYR A 241 11.35 -11.61 -5.53
N PRO A 242 12.04 -12.69 -5.93
CA PRO A 242 13.40 -12.64 -6.46
C PRO A 242 13.53 -11.86 -7.77
N GLN A 243 12.45 -11.71 -8.53
CA GLN A 243 12.46 -10.96 -9.79
C GLN A 243 12.65 -9.44 -9.60
N ARG A 244 12.66 -8.93 -8.36
CA ARG A 244 12.77 -7.49 -8.04
C ARG A 244 11.77 -6.61 -8.83
N ARG A 245 10.60 -7.17 -9.10
CA ARG A 245 9.49 -6.52 -9.82
C ARG A 245 8.31 -6.35 -8.88
N ARG A 246 7.55 -5.28 -9.05
CA ARG A 246 6.27 -5.12 -8.36
C ARG A 246 5.34 -6.26 -8.80
N PRO A 247 4.87 -7.14 -7.90
CA PRO A 247 3.85 -8.11 -8.24
C PRO A 247 2.59 -7.38 -8.71
N LEU A 248 1.80 -8.05 -9.57
CA LEU A 248 0.52 -7.53 -10.07
C LEU A 248 -0.52 -7.47 -8.95
N ALA A 249 -0.37 -6.48 -8.09
CA ALA A 249 -1.27 -6.22 -7.00
C ALA A 249 -2.57 -5.62 -7.49
N LEU A 250 -3.66 -6.03 -6.86
CA LEU A 250 -4.99 -5.52 -7.16
C LEU A 250 -5.47 -4.65 -6.01
N LEU A 251 -5.98 -3.46 -6.31
CA LEU A 251 -6.70 -2.67 -5.31
C LEU A 251 -8.14 -3.19 -5.20
N VAL A 252 -8.57 -3.63 -4.03
CA VAL A 252 -9.90 -4.19 -3.83
C VAL A 252 -10.67 -3.38 -2.81
N PHE A 253 -11.86 -2.92 -3.18
CA PHE A 253 -12.78 -2.26 -2.28
C PHE A 253 -13.72 -3.29 -1.65
N ILE A 254 -13.65 -3.43 -0.33
CA ILE A 254 -14.50 -4.33 0.44
C ILE A 254 -15.64 -3.50 1.05
N PRO A 255 -16.92 -3.86 0.83
CA PRO A 255 -18.04 -3.17 1.45
C PRO A 255 -18.11 -3.51 2.94
N PHE A 256 -18.35 -2.49 3.77
CA PHE A 256 -18.69 -2.64 5.19
C PHE A 256 -20.03 -1.95 5.45
N ARG A 257 -20.84 -2.56 6.31
CA ARG A 257 -22.07 -1.93 6.80
C ARG A 257 -21.76 -1.01 7.96
N LEU A 258 -22.30 0.20 7.95
CA LEU A 258 -22.18 1.12 9.06
C LEU A 258 -23.19 0.79 10.15
N GLN A 259 -22.71 0.34 11.31
CA GLN A 259 -23.50 0.11 12.52
C GLN A 259 -23.07 1.10 13.61
N ARG A 260 -23.82 2.21 13.74
CA ARG A 260 -23.49 3.34 14.63
C ARG A 260 -22.11 3.96 14.34
N THR A 261 -21.08 3.55 15.06
CA THR A 261 -19.69 4.00 14.93
C THR A 261 -18.76 2.93 14.35
N GLU A 262 -19.26 1.72 14.18
CA GLU A 262 -18.48 0.56 13.72
C GLU A 262 -18.81 0.24 12.27
N LEU A 263 -17.78 -0.12 11.51
CA LEU A 263 -17.91 -0.67 10.17
C LEU A 263 -17.78 -2.18 10.27
N VAL A 264 -18.84 -2.89 9.92
CA VAL A 264 -18.94 -4.34 10.11
C VAL A 264 -18.93 -5.05 8.76
N GLN A 265 -18.06 -6.05 8.63
CA GLN A 265 -18.04 -7.02 7.54
C GLN A 265 -18.29 -8.42 8.11
N GLU A 266 -19.53 -8.86 8.01
CA GLU A 266 -20.07 -10.08 8.63
C GLU A 266 -19.34 -11.34 8.15
N MET A 267 -19.07 -11.46 6.84
CA MET A 267 -18.41 -12.64 6.27
C MET A 267 -16.99 -12.84 6.78
N LEU A 268 -16.31 -11.76 7.16
CA LEU A 268 -14.95 -11.81 7.71
C LEU A 268 -14.94 -11.86 9.24
N SER A 269 -16.12 -11.71 9.88
CA SER A 269 -16.24 -11.45 11.31
C SER A 269 -15.25 -10.37 11.73
N LEU A 270 -15.30 -9.24 11.03
CA LEU A 270 -14.40 -8.11 11.16
C LEU A 270 -15.20 -6.82 11.38
N ASP A 271 -14.87 -6.12 12.45
CA ASP A 271 -15.32 -4.78 12.78
C ASP A 271 -14.13 -3.81 12.77
N VAL A 272 -14.36 -2.61 12.23
CA VAL A 272 -13.38 -1.52 12.23
C VAL A 272 -14.07 -0.23 12.67
N SER A 273 -13.62 0.34 13.77
CA SER A 273 -14.20 1.59 14.28
C SER A 273 -13.90 2.78 13.38
N ARG A 274 -14.88 3.66 13.19
CA ARG A 274 -14.68 4.93 12.47
C ARG A 274 -13.65 5.83 13.17
N PHE A 275 -13.51 5.71 14.48
CA PHE A 275 -12.47 6.43 15.21
C PHE A 275 -11.08 5.89 14.85
N ALA A 276 -10.93 4.57 14.69
CA ALA A 276 -9.65 3.98 14.29
C ALA A 276 -9.24 4.47 12.89
N LEU A 277 -10.19 4.59 11.96
CA LEU A 277 -9.95 5.18 10.65
C LEU A 277 -9.56 6.66 10.76
N HIS A 278 -10.34 7.45 11.50
CA HIS A 278 -10.09 8.88 11.69
C HIS A 278 -8.71 9.15 12.30
N PHE A 279 -8.38 8.47 13.40
CA PHE A 279 -7.08 8.63 14.07
C PHE A 279 -5.93 8.05 13.25
N GLY A 280 -6.18 7.00 12.46
CA GLY A 280 -5.20 6.45 11.52
C GLY A 280 -4.68 7.46 10.50
N ARG A 281 -5.47 8.49 10.14
CA ARG A 281 -5.02 9.55 9.21
C ARG A 281 -3.94 10.46 9.80
N PHE A 282 -3.75 10.46 11.12
CA PHE A 282 -2.77 11.30 11.82
C PHE A 282 -1.46 10.58 12.16
N ILE A 283 -1.34 9.30 11.80
CA ILE A 283 -0.12 8.49 12.00
C ILE A 283 0.71 8.51 10.72
#